data_AF-A0A5K1F9M8-F1
#
_entry.id   AF-A0A5K1F9M8-F1
#
_cell.length_a   1.000
_cell.length_b   1.000
_cell.length_c   1.000
_cell.angle_alpha   90.00
_cell.angle_beta   90.00
_cell.angle_gamma   90.00
#
_symmetry.space_group_name_H-M   'P 1'
#
loop_
_entity.id
_entity.type
_entity.pdbx_description
1 polymer ?
#
loop_
_entity_poly.entity_id
_entity_poly.type
_entity_poly.pdbx_seq_one_letter_code
_entity_poly.pdbx_strand_id
1 'polypeptide(L)' 'TAMIGIKEYYRIQWNWHSDPCLPQNYQWSGVQCGNYSSSSPRIVSL' A
#
# COMPACT_ATOMS: atom_id res chain seq x y z
N THR A 1 -5.82 3.14 -12.20
CA THR A 1 -6.09 2.17 -11.09
C THR A 1 -7.09 2.81 -10.15
N ALA A 2 -8.05 2.06 -9.61
CA ALA A 2 -9.19 2.60 -8.84
C ALA A 2 -8.79 3.54 -7.68
N MET A 3 -7.62 3.33 -7.06
CA MET A 3 -7.15 4.17 -5.95
C MET A 3 -6.64 5.57 -6.37
N ILE A 4 -6.21 5.75 -7.62
CA ILE A 4 -5.67 7.04 -8.10
C ILE A 4 -6.76 8.10 -8.08
N GLY A 5 -7.97 7.77 -8.54
CA GLY A 5 -9.10 8.72 -8.55
C GLY A 5 -9.53 9.15 -7.14
N ILE A 6 -9.47 8.23 -6.16
CA ILE A 6 -9.76 8.55 -4.75
C ILE A 6 -8.69 9.49 -4.20
N LYS A 7 -7.41 9.22 -4.49
CA LYS A 7 -6.29 10.08 -4.08
C LYS A 7 -6.42 11.50 -4.63
N GLU A 8 -6.74 11.63 -5.92
CA GLU A 8 -6.93 12.93 -6.57
C GLU A 8 -8.14 13.69 -6.02
N TYR A 9 -9.27 13.00 -5.85
CA TYR A 9 -10.49 13.61 -5.32
C TYR A 9 -10.30 14.18 -3.91
N TYR A 10 -9.65 13.41 -3.03
CA TYR A 10 -9.40 13.83 -1.64
C TYR A 10 -8.07 14.58 -1.44
N ARG A 11 -7.30 14.82 -2.51
CA ARG A 11 -5.98 15.49 -2.48
C ARG A 11 -5.03 14.86 -1.45
N ILE A 12 -5.07 13.54 -1.30
CA ILE A 12 -4.23 12.81 -0.35
C ILE A 12 -2.77 12.93 -0.80
N GLN A 13 -1.95 13.59 0.01
CA GLN A 13 -0.51 13.78 -0.24
C GLN A 13 0.32 12.52 0.05
N TRP A 14 -0.26 11.56 0.77
CA TRP A 14 0.43 10.31 1.10
C TRP A 14 0.65 9.40 -0.11
N ASN A 15 1.67 8.56 -0.01
CA ASN A 15 2.07 7.57 -1.01
C ASN A 15 1.11 6.37 -1.04
N TRP A 16 -0.19 6.63 -1.17
CA TRP A 16 -1.19 5.59 -1.39
C TRP A 16 -1.04 5.06 -2.82
N HIS A 17 -0.15 4.07 -2.98
CA HIS A 17 -0.03 3.25 -4.18
C HIS A 17 -1.06 2.12 -4.18
N SER A 18 -1.33 1.51 -5.33
CA SER A 18 -2.39 0.50 -5.48
C SER A 18 -2.21 -0.74 -4.60
N ASP A 19 -0.97 -1.13 -4.31
CA ASP A 19 -0.67 -2.22 -3.40
C ASP A 19 -0.03 -1.64 -2.12
N PRO A 20 -0.58 -1.94 -0.94
CA PRO A 20 -0.07 -1.43 0.32
C PRO A 20 1.23 -2.11 0.77
N CYS A 21 1.56 -3.29 0.24
CA CYS A 21 2.70 -4.12 0.63
C CYS A 21 3.81 -4.22 -0.42
N LEU A 22 3.49 -3.97 -1.69
CA LEU A 22 4.41 -4.12 -2.81
C LEU A 22 4.54 -2.84 -3.64
N PRO A 23 5.76 -2.51 -4.12
CA PRO A 23 7.04 -3.14 -3.79
C PRO A 23 7.43 -2.95 -2.31
N GLN A 24 8.21 -3.86 -1.72
CA GLN A 24 8.61 -3.81 -0.29
C GLN A 24 9.25 -2.45 0.10
N ASN A 25 10.03 -1.89 -0.81
CA ASN A 25 10.69 -0.59 -0.70
C ASN A 25 9.73 0.61 -0.78
N TYR A 26 8.47 0.39 -1.17
CA TYR A 26 7.43 1.42 -1.28
C TYR A 26 6.13 1.02 -0.54
N GLN A 27 6.23 0.13 0.43
CA GLN A 27 5.14 -0.21 1.35
C GLN A 27 4.59 1.05 2.03
N TRP A 28 3.29 1.05 2.32
CA TRP A 28 2.66 2.17 3.01
C TRP A 28 3.24 2.35 4.42
N SER A 29 3.40 3.60 4.84
CA SER A 29 3.78 3.91 6.21
C SER A 29 2.67 3.50 7.16
N GLY A 30 3.02 2.77 8.23
CA GLY A 30 2.08 2.34 9.28
C GLY A 30 1.40 1.00 9.02
N VAL A 31 1.47 0.43 7.82
CA VAL A 31 1.03 -0.96 7.61
C VAL A 31 2.19 -1.91 7.95
N GLN A 32 1.91 -3.07 8.52
CA GLN A 32 2.85 -4.18 8.56
C GLN A 32 2.37 -5.26 7.61
N CYS A 33 3.21 -5.63 6.66
CA CYS A 33 2.95 -6.73 5.75
C CYS A 33 3.61 -8.01 6.28
N GLY A 34 2.89 -9.12 6.15
CA GLY A 34 3.35 -10.45 6.52
C GLY A 34 4.46 -10.95 5.58
N ASN A 35 4.78 -12.24 5.67
CA ASN A 35 5.95 -12.83 5.03
C ASN A 35 6.09 -12.47 3.52
N TYR A 36 7.09 -11.65 3.19
CA TYR A 36 7.44 -11.22 1.83
C TYR A 36 7.94 -12.35 0.93
N SER A 37 8.22 -13.54 1.48
CA SER A 37 8.53 -14.75 0.70
C SER A 37 7.30 -15.29 -0.05
N SER A 38 6.09 -14.90 0.38
CA SER A 38 4.88 -15.19 -0.37
C SER A 38 4.79 -14.29 -1.62
N SER A 39 4.32 -14.84 -2.73
CA SER A 39 4.12 -14.11 -3.98
C SER A 39 3.11 -12.94 -3.86
N SER A 40 2.40 -12.84 -2.74
CA SER A 40 1.42 -11.80 -2.43
C SER A 40 1.38 -11.57 -0.91
N PRO A 41 2.29 -10.74 -0.38
CA PRO A 41 2.29 -10.40 1.04
C PRO A 41 1.00 -9.67 1.40
N ARG A 42 0.44 -10.01 2.57
CA ARG A 42 -0.81 -9.44 3.08
C ARG A 42 -0.54 -8.56 4.29
N ILE A 43 -1.38 -7.54 4.49
CA ILE A 43 -1.36 -6.74 5.72
C ILE A 43 -1.69 -7.64 6.91
N VAL A 44 -0.86 -7.59 7.95
CA VAL A 44 -1.06 -8.27 9.23
C VAL A 44 -1.37 -7.30 10.38
N SER A 45 -1.02 -6.01 10.24
CA SER A 45 -1.34 -4.95 11.22
C SER A 45 -1.37 -3.55 10.56
N LEU A 46 -2.05 -2.60 11.22
CA LEU A 46 -2.17 -1.17 10.88
C LEU A 46 -1.75 -0.28 12.06
#